data_AF-A6LKF2-F1
#
_entry.id   AF-A6LKF2-F1
#
_cell.length_a   1.000
_cell.length_b   1.000
_cell.length_c   1.000
_cell.angle_alpha   90.00
_cell.angle_beta   90.00
_cell.angle_gamma   90.00
#
_symmetry.space_group_name_H-M   'P 1'
#
loop_
_entity.id
_entity.type
_entity.pdbx_description
1 polymer ?
#
loop_
_entity_poly.entity_id
_entity_poly.type
_entity_poly.pdbx_seq_one_letter_code
_entity_poly.pdbx_strand_id
1 'polypeptide(L)'
;MKKGFTLVELLIVLAVISALLSVATPVALRAVAKAKATQVAMNLRNLSTSLEQALLLYPEEFNKQELDGKNVVFELYKRGFINTDLSSNGYVINITNDKFIIKYLNSDIDLTLVKSSYPAVKSGTNNGKEYVYVEVNIP
;
A
#
# COMPACT_ATOMS: atom_id res chain seq x y z
N MET A 1 0.50 59.30 6.10
CA MET A 1 -0.77 58.56 6.20
C MET A 1 -0.57 57.17 5.62
N LYS A 2 -0.67 56.10 6.41
CA LYS A 2 -0.61 54.72 5.89
C LYS A 2 -2.04 54.29 5.55
N LYS A 3 -2.31 53.94 4.28
CA LYS A 3 -3.57 53.33 3.87
C LYS A 3 -3.61 51.91 4.43
N GLY A 4 -4.60 51.59 5.26
CA GLY A 4 -4.89 50.24 5.73
C GLY A 4 -5.75 49.49 4.71
N PHE A 5 -5.69 48.16 4.75
CA PHE A 5 -6.62 47.29 4.01
C PHE A 5 -8.03 47.43 4.58
N THR A 6 -9.05 47.45 3.72
CA THR A 6 -10.45 47.42 4.14
C THR A 6 -10.90 45.99 4.45
N LEU A 7 -11.90 45.85 5.31
CA LEU A 7 -12.49 44.54 5.62
C LEU A 7 -13.10 43.87 4.38
N VAL A 8 -13.71 44.67 3.49
CA VAL A 8 -14.35 44.16 2.26
C VAL A 8 -13.31 43.58 1.31
N GLU A 9 -12.16 44.24 1.14
CA GLU A 9 -11.06 43.73 0.32
C GLU A 9 -10.56 42.38 0.84
N LEU A 10 -10.40 42.23 2.16
CA LEU A 10 -9.99 40.95 2.76
C LEU A 10 -11.05 39.85 2.56
N LEU A 11 -12.33 40.18 2.69
CA LEU A 11 -13.43 39.21 2.54
C LEU A 11 -13.53 38.67 1.11
N ILE A 12 -13.40 39.54 0.10
CA ILE A 12 -13.44 39.11 -1.30
C ILE A 12 -12.23 38.22 -1.62
N VAL A 13 -11.06 38.56 -1.09
CA VAL A 13 -9.84 37.74 -1.27
C VAL A 13 -10.02 36.35 -0.69
N LEU A 14 -10.53 36.23 0.54
CA LEU A 14 -10.81 34.92 1.16
C LEU A 14 -11.88 34.14 0.38
N ALA A 15 -12.91 34.82 -0.13
CA ALA A 15 -13.95 34.18 -0.95
C ALA A 15 -13.36 33.59 -2.24
N VAL A 16 -12.53 34.35 -2.96
CA VAL A 16 -11.89 33.86 -4.19
C VAL A 16 -10.92 32.71 -3.91
N ILE A 17 -10.08 32.81 -2.86
CA ILE A 17 -9.17 31.72 -2.48
C ILE A 17 -9.95 30.46 -2.12
N SER A 18 -11.04 30.58 -1.36
CA SER A 18 -11.89 29.44 -0.98
C SER A 18 -12.53 28.76 -2.20
N ALA A 19 -13.00 29.55 -3.17
CA ALA A 19 -13.59 29.04 -4.41
C ALA A 19 -12.55 28.24 -5.23
N LEU A 20 -11.33 28.75 -5.35
CA LEU A 20 -10.25 28.05 -6.04
C LEU A 20 -9.85 26.74 -5.34
N LEU A 21 -9.70 26.77 -4.01
CA LEU A 21 -9.37 25.58 -3.23
C LEU A 21 -10.49 24.52 -3.30
N SER A 22 -11.75 24.94 -3.34
CA SER A 22 -12.88 24.02 -3.46
C SER A 22 -12.84 23.20 -4.76
N VAL A 23 -12.34 23.77 -5.86
CA VAL A 23 -12.21 23.06 -7.14
C VAL A 23 -10.94 22.21 -7.19
N ALA A 24 -9.83 22.69 -6.62
CA ALA A 24 -8.55 21.98 -6.65
C ALA A 24 -8.49 20.76 -5.70
N THR A 25 -9.11 20.85 -4.52
CA THR A 25 -9.05 19.82 -3.47
C THR A 25 -9.49 18.43 -3.93
N PRO A 26 -10.66 18.22 -4.58
CA PRO A 26 -11.08 16.87 -4.97
C PRO A 26 -10.12 16.21 -5.98
N VAL A 27 -9.49 17.00 -6.86
CA VAL A 27 -8.49 16.50 -7.82
C VAL A 27 -7.24 16.04 -7.09
N ALA A 28 -6.76 16.85 -6.14
CA ALA A 28 -5.60 16.49 -5.32
C ALA A 28 -5.85 15.21 -4.50
N LEU A 29 -7.02 15.07 -3.88
CA LEU A 29 -7.37 13.86 -3.12
C LEU A 29 -7.38 12.60 -4.00
N ARG A 30 -7.92 12.67 -5.22
CA ARG A 30 -7.88 11.56 -6.19
C ARG A 30 -6.47 11.21 -6.61
N ALA A 31 -5.61 12.21 -6.82
CA ALA A 31 -4.21 11.98 -7.18
C ALA A 31 -3.44 11.26 -6.06
N VAL A 32 -3.65 11.66 -4.79
CA VAL A 32 -3.07 10.99 -3.62
C VAL A 32 -3.56 9.54 -3.50
N ALA A 33 -4.87 9.31 -3.65
CA ALA A 33 -5.43 7.96 -3.62
C ALA A 33 -4.84 7.06 -4.72
N LYS A 34 -4.68 7.60 -5.94
CA LYS A 34 -4.04 6.89 -7.05
C LYS A 34 -2.56 6.59 -6.77
N ALA A 35 -1.80 7.56 -6.27
CA ALA A 35 -0.39 7.37 -5.93
C ALA A 35 -0.23 6.28 -4.86
N LYS A 36 -1.11 6.27 -3.85
CA LYS A 36 -1.14 5.24 -2.82
C LYS A 36 -1.46 3.85 -3.39
N ALA A 37 -2.45 3.73 -4.26
CA ALA A 37 -2.78 2.47 -4.91
C ALA A 37 -1.60 1.94 -5.75
N THR A 38 -0.91 2.80 -6.50
CA THR A 38 0.30 2.43 -7.23
C THR A 38 1.44 2.02 -6.29
N GLN A 39 1.64 2.73 -5.19
CA GLN A 39 2.64 2.36 -4.17
C GLN A 39 2.36 0.97 -3.59
N VAL A 40 1.08 0.69 -3.26
CA VAL A 40 0.71 -0.63 -2.73
C VAL A 40 0.93 -1.72 -3.77
N ALA A 41 0.56 -1.49 -5.03
CA ALA A 41 0.82 -2.42 -6.11
C ALA A 41 2.31 -2.72 -6.29
N MET A 42 3.17 -1.68 -6.24
CA MET A 42 4.62 -1.84 -6.32
C MET A 42 5.19 -2.60 -5.12
N ASN A 43 4.74 -2.29 -3.90
CA ASN A 43 5.17 -3.00 -2.69
C ASN A 43 4.77 -4.48 -2.74
N LEU A 44 3.55 -4.80 -3.18
CA LEU A 44 3.09 -6.19 -3.32
C LEU A 44 3.93 -6.94 -4.35
N ARG A 45 4.22 -6.32 -5.49
CA ARG A 45 5.09 -6.90 -6.51
C ARG A 45 6.51 -7.14 -5.98
N ASN A 46 7.08 -6.14 -5.30
CA ASN A 46 8.42 -6.25 -4.72
C ASN A 46 8.47 -7.37 -3.66
N LEU A 47 7.48 -7.45 -2.78
CA LEU A 47 7.37 -8.53 -1.79
C LEU A 47 7.25 -9.90 -2.47
N SER A 48 6.48 -10.02 -3.55
CA SER A 48 6.38 -11.26 -4.34
C SER A 48 7.75 -11.69 -4.86
N THR A 49 8.46 -10.77 -5.54
CA THR A 49 9.77 -11.08 -6.11
C THR A 49 10.83 -11.35 -5.05
N SER A 50 10.82 -10.60 -3.95
CA SER A 50 11.76 -10.77 -2.83
C SER A 50 11.53 -12.11 -2.13
N LEU A 51 10.27 -12.54 -2.00
CA LEU A 51 9.93 -13.82 -1.41
C LEU A 51 10.37 -14.99 -2.31
N GLU A 52 10.13 -14.90 -3.62
CA GLU A 52 10.62 -15.89 -4.59
C GLU A 52 12.15 -16.02 -4.54
N GLN A 53 12.86 -14.90 -4.47
CA GLN A 53 14.32 -14.89 -4.33
C GLN A 53 14.77 -15.53 -3.00
N ALA A 54 14.09 -15.23 -1.90
CA ALA A 54 14.42 -15.79 -0.59
C ALA A 54 14.24 -17.31 -0.56
N LEU A 55 13.15 -17.82 -1.16
CA LEU A 55 12.88 -19.25 -1.30
C LEU A 55 13.96 -19.96 -2.11
N LEU A 56 14.44 -19.32 -3.19
CA LEU A 56 15.47 -19.90 -4.04
C LEU A 56 16.86 -19.92 -3.39
N LEU A 57 17.23 -18.86 -2.67
CA LEU A 57 18.56 -18.71 -2.09
C LEU A 57 18.71 -19.38 -0.73
N TYR A 58 17.64 -19.43 0.07
CA TYR A 58 17.64 -19.95 1.44
C TYR A 58 16.45 -20.90 1.69
N PRO A 59 16.36 -22.02 0.95
CA PRO A 59 15.21 -22.92 1.01
C PRO A 59 14.98 -23.51 2.41
N GLU A 60 16.04 -23.77 3.18
CA GLU A 60 15.95 -24.32 4.54
C GLU A 60 15.36 -23.33 5.54
N GLU A 61 15.55 -22.03 5.34
CA GLU A 61 15.13 -21.00 6.28
C GLU A 61 13.78 -20.38 5.92
N PHE A 62 13.48 -20.33 4.62
CA PHE A 62 12.21 -19.83 4.08
C PHE A 62 11.24 -20.98 3.76
N ASN A 63 11.45 -22.16 4.35
CA ASN A 63 10.48 -23.25 4.23
C ASN A 63 9.20 -22.94 5.02
N LYS A 64 8.12 -23.65 4.67
CA LYS A 64 6.81 -23.49 5.29
C LYS A 64 6.82 -23.74 6.81
N GLN A 65 7.63 -24.66 7.30
CA GLN A 65 7.66 -25.08 8.70
C GLN A 65 8.34 -24.04 9.59
N GLU A 66 9.44 -23.45 9.10
CA GLU A 66 10.21 -22.43 9.79
C GLU A 66 9.53 -21.07 9.79
N LEU A 67 8.76 -20.78 8.74
CA LEU A 67 8.03 -19.52 8.61
C LEU A 67 6.62 -19.56 9.22
N ASP A 68 6.13 -20.73 9.62
CA ASP A 68 4.82 -20.85 10.26
C ASP A 68 4.79 -20.09 11.59
N GLY A 69 3.77 -19.26 11.77
CA GLY A 69 3.65 -18.37 12.93
C GLY A 69 4.66 -17.22 13.02
N LYS A 70 5.61 -17.08 12.07
CA LYS A 70 6.55 -15.95 12.02
C LYS A 70 6.06 -14.82 11.11
N ASN A 71 6.56 -13.62 11.35
CA ASN A 71 6.34 -12.48 10.46
C ASN A 71 7.31 -12.56 9.28
N VAL A 72 6.90 -13.25 8.22
CA VAL A 72 7.73 -13.47 7.02
C VAL A 72 8.19 -12.15 6.38
N VAL A 73 7.38 -11.09 6.44
CA VAL A 73 7.76 -9.75 5.92
C VAL A 73 8.95 -9.20 6.71
N PHE A 74 8.92 -9.33 8.03
CA PHE A 74 10.02 -8.92 8.89
C PHE A 74 11.29 -9.76 8.65
N GLU A 75 11.16 -11.06 8.38
CA GLU A 75 12.33 -11.89 8.07
C GLU A 75 12.95 -11.59 6.71
N LEU A 76 12.13 -11.24 5.71
CA LEU A 76 12.64 -10.69 4.44
C LEU A 76 13.41 -9.39 4.67
N TYR A 77 12.94 -8.51 5.56
CA TYR A 77 13.63 -7.28 5.91
C TYR A 77 14.97 -7.55 6.62
N LYS A 78 14.96 -8.41 7.64
CA LYS A 78 16.15 -8.77 8.41
C LYS A 78 17.25 -9.38 7.55
N ARG A 79 16.88 -10.16 6.53
CA ARG A 79 17.79 -10.77 5.55
C ARG A 79 18.22 -9.84 4.42
N GLY A 80 17.66 -8.62 4.35
CA GLY A 80 18.01 -7.63 3.34
C GLY A 80 17.34 -7.83 1.98
N PHE A 81 16.31 -8.69 1.88
CA PHE A 81 15.53 -8.86 0.65
C PHE A 81 14.61 -7.68 0.37
N ILE A 82 14.27 -6.91 1.40
CA ILE A 82 13.53 -5.66 1.31
C ILE A 82 14.22 -4.59 2.14
N ASN A 83 14.21 -3.34 1.68
CA ASN A 83 14.92 -2.22 2.31
C ASN A 83 14.14 -1.58 3.46
N THR A 84 12.86 -1.91 3.62
CA THR A 84 11.99 -1.30 4.61
C THR A 84 11.08 -2.38 5.18
N ASP A 85 10.90 -2.36 6.49
CA ASP A 85 9.94 -3.23 7.15
C ASP A 85 8.51 -2.81 6.78
N LEU A 86 7.91 -3.57 5.87
CA LEU A 86 6.54 -3.36 5.40
C LEU A 86 5.51 -3.97 6.37
N SER A 87 5.93 -4.76 7.37
CA SER A 87 4.99 -5.39 8.28
C SER A 87 4.24 -4.38 9.15
N SER A 88 4.95 -3.35 9.60
CA SER A 88 4.39 -2.19 10.29
C SER A 88 3.44 -1.35 9.42
N ASN A 89 3.53 -1.49 8.09
CA ASN A 89 2.72 -0.74 7.12
C ASN A 89 1.44 -1.49 6.69
N GLY A 90 1.08 -2.56 7.40
CA GLY A 90 -0.14 -3.34 7.14
C GLY A 90 0.03 -4.47 6.14
N TYR A 91 1.27 -4.84 5.79
CA TYR A 91 1.54 -5.99 4.93
C TYR A 91 1.77 -7.25 5.77
N VAL A 92 1.08 -8.33 5.42
CA VAL A 92 1.23 -9.62 6.09
C VAL A 92 1.34 -10.72 5.06
N ILE A 93 2.29 -11.62 5.24
CA ILE A 93 2.42 -12.82 4.42
C ILE A 93 1.97 -14.00 5.28
N ASN A 94 0.95 -14.72 4.81
CA ASN A 94 0.46 -15.95 5.45
C ASN A 94 0.70 -17.14 4.53
N ILE A 95 0.92 -18.32 5.09
CA ILE A 95 1.06 -19.54 4.31
C ILE A 95 -0.28 -20.28 4.32
N THR A 96 -0.78 -20.70 3.16
CA THR A 96 -2.02 -21.46 3.05
C THR A 96 -1.91 -22.44 1.89
N ASN A 97 -2.15 -23.73 2.13
CA ASN A 97 -2.18 -24.78 1.10
C ASN A 97 -1.01 -24.69 0.10
N ASP A 98 0.22 -24.60 0.62
CA ASP A 98 1.48 -24.53 -0.15
C ASP A 98 1.60 -23.31 -1.07
N LYS A 99 0.95 -22.22 -0.66
CA LYS A 99 1.12 -20.89 -1.26
C LYS A 99 1.40 -19.87 -0.18
N PHE A 100 2.27 -18.92 -0.50
CA PHE A 100 2.38 -17.69 0.27
C PHE A 100 1.35 -16.67 -0.23
N ILE A 101 0.54 -16.16 0.69
CA ILE A 101 -0.48 -15.15 0.44
C ILE A 101 -0.02 -13.85 1.07
N ILE A 102 0.44 -12.93 0.23
CA ILE A 102 0.84 -11.58 0.59
C ILE A 102 -0.42 -10.71 0.64
N LYS A 103 -0.78 -10.17 1.79
CA LYS A 103 -1.99 -9.36 2.01
C LYS A 103 -1.61 -7.94 2.40
N TYR A 104 -2.40 -6.98 1.96
CA TYR A 104 -2.40 -5.61 2.48
C TYR A 104 -3.71 -5.38 3.23
N LEU A 105 -3.64 -5.19 4.55
CA LEU A 105 -4.81 -5.19 5.45
C LEU A 105 -5.51 -3.83 5.56
N ASN A 106 -4.90 -2.75 5.10
CA ASN A 106 -5.52 -1.44 5.22
C ASN A 106 -6.59 -1.26 4.13
N SER A 107 -7.76 -0.76 4.51
CA SER A 107 -8.90 -0.50 3.61
C SER A 107 -8.90 0.93 3.06
N ASP A 108 -7.74 1.55 2.95
CA ASP A 108 -7.53 2.95 2.61
C ASP A 108 -7.08 3.15 1.15
N ILE A 109 -7.36 2.15 0.31
CA ILE A 109 -6.96 2.08 -1.09
C ILE A 109 -8.13 1.75 -2.00
N ASP A 110 -8.08 2.29 -3.21
CA ASP A 110 -8.99 1.90 -4.29
C ASP A 110 -8.49 0.60 -4.94
N LEU A 111 -9.21 -0.51 -4.73
CA LEU A 111 -8.82 -1.83 -5.23
C LEU A 111 -8.78 -1.90 -6.75
N THR A 112 -9.60 -1.11 -7.45
CA THR A 112 -9.62 -1.07 -8.91
C THR A 112 -8.32 -0.47 -9.44
N LEU A 113 -7.82 0.57 -8.77
CA LEU A 113 -6.55 1.19 -9.12
C LEU A 113 -5.36 0.27 -8.83
N VAL A 114 -5.40 -0.49 -7.73
CA VAL A 114 -4.35 -1.48 -7.42
C VAL A 114 -4.32 -2.59 -8.47
N LYS A 115 -5.49 -3.18 -8.81
CA LYS A 115 -5.60 -4.24 -9.83
C LYS A 115 -5.15 -3.78 -11.21
N SER A 116 -5.46 -2.53 -11.60
CA SER A 116 -4.98 -1.99 -12.88
C SER A 116 -3.47 -1.80 -12.92
N SER A 117 -2.84 -1.50 -11.77
CA SER A 117 -1.38 -1.35 -11.66
C SER A 117 -0.64 -2.69 -11.54
N TYR A 118 -1.26 -3.70 -10.90
CA TYR A 118 -0.70 -5.04 -10.77
C TYR A 118 -1.82 -6.10 -10.94
N PRO A 119 -1.99 -6.65 -12.15
CA PRO A 119 -3.11 -7.56 -12.47
C PRO A 119 -3.12 -8.88 -11.71
N ALA A 120 -1.99 -9.32 -11.15
CA ALA A 120 -1.93 -10.54 -10.33
C ALA A 120 -2.57 -10.35 -8.94
N VAL A 121 -2.90 -9.10 -8.57
CA VAL A 121 -3.57 -8.79 -7.31
C VAL A 121 -5.03 -9.25 -7.36
N LYS A 122 -5.40 -10.05 -6.36
CA LYS A 122 -6.77 -10.44 -6.07
C LYS A 122 -7.32 -9.59 -4.93
N SER A 123 -8.64 -9.59 -4.77
CA SER A 123 -9.33 -8.92 -3.67
C SER A 123 -10.06 -9.94 -2.81
N GLY A 124 -10.07 -9.72 -1.51
CA GLY A 124 -10.84 -10.50 -0.56
C GLY A 124 -11.54 -9.59 0.45
N THR A 125 -12.47 -10.18 1.20
CA THR A 125 -13.18 -9.47 2.27
C THR A 125 -12.88 -10.16 3.59
N ASN A 126 -12.42 -9.42 4.59
CA ASN A 126 -12.18 -9.93 5.94
C ASN A 126 -12.96 -9.03 6.91
N ASN A 127 -13.90 -9.61 7.67
CA ASN A 127 -14.74 -8.87 8.63
C ASN A 127 -15.42 -7.62 8.03
N GLY A 128 -15.92 -7.73 6.79
CA GLY A 128 -16.58 -6.63 6.06
C GLY A 128 -15.64 -5.57 5.48
N LYS A 129 -14.32 -5.72 5.64
CA LYS A 129 -13.30 -4.86 5.06
C LYS A 129 -12.65 -5.50 3.85
N GLU A 130 -12.63 -4.78 2.73
CA GLU A 130 -11.95 -5.22 1.52
C GLU A 130 -10.43 -5.08 1.70
N TYR A 131 -9.70 -6.10 1.24
CA TYR A 131 -8.25 -6.15 1.23
C TYR A 131 -7.75 -6.69 -0.11
N VAL A 132 -6.51 -6.37 -0.45
CA VAL A 132 -5.83 -6.89 -1.64
C VAL A 132 -4.80 -7.95 -1.26
N TYR A 133 -4.65 -8.96 -2.10
CA TYR A 133 -3.67 -10.01 -1.88
C TYR A 133 -3.06 -10.56 -3.17
N VAL A 134 -1.87 -11.15 -3.04
CA VAL A 134 -1.12 -11.80 -4.12
C VAL A 134 -0.74 -13.20 -3.65
N GLU A 135 -0.86 -14.18 -4.54
CA GLU A 135 -0.45 -15.56 -4.29
C GLU A 135 0.91 -15.82 -4.95
N VAL A 136 1.85 -16.36 -4.18
CA VAL A 136 3.15 -16.86 -4.66
C VAL A 136 3.18 -18.35 -4.39
N ASN A 137 3.48 -19.15 -5.42
CA ASN A 137 3.57 -20.60 -5.26
C ASN A 137 4.87 -20.97 -4.56
N ILE A 138 4.80 -21.95 -3.65
CA ILE A 138 5.99 -22.57 -3.08
C ILE A 138 6.51 -23.58 -4.12
N PRO A 139 7.79 -23.50 -4.53
CA PRO A 139 8.40 -24.47 -5.43
C PRO A 139 8.52 -25.87 -4.80
#